data_AF-A0AAW2U4Q9-F1
#
_entry.id   AF-A0AAW2U4Q9-F1
#
_cell.length_a   1.000
_cell.length_b   1.000
_cell.length_c   1.000
_cell.angle_alpha   90.00
_cell.angle_beta   90.00
_cell.angle_gamma   90.00
#
_symmetry.space_group_name_H-M   'P 1'
#
loop_
_entity.id
_entity.type
_entity.pdbx_description
1 polymer ?
#
loop_
_entity_poly.entity_id
_entity_poly.type
_entity_poly.pdbx_seq_one_letter_code
_entity_poly.pdbx_strand_id
1 'polypeptide(L)'
;MSIAGESPGGKPPEYSSDDRIPKLPGGIEGIIVWTDYAVQQAVIAQKTIESTVDSAIEATRSRIDRILTTSSAHFNQTIDSLQDLKSDYSTYEDIAFGKIKEGCLLAASHPLITTGAVLGVGFLGLKRTRQFFYYNTMRLLFSEETLLSRADAKVKQLRQSIDLLKAESEKLEKKAMQAEEDVVRGRTKLRQAGKQIQSAINSAYKIERQARGLKDVLRELPSRESSRFRTQVNNVAKEQRKKGTLCLSEVTRITRNHGISV
;
A
#
# COMPACT_ATOMS: atom_id res chain seq x y z
N MET A 1 16.02 17.84 21.50
CA MET A 1 17.45 17.49 21.39
C MET A 1 17.54 16.22 20.59
N SER A 2 18.21 16.32 19.43
CA SER A 2 18.65 15.27 18.50
C SER A 2 17.68 14.20 18.01
N ILE A 3 17.23 14.42 16.78
CA ILE A 3 16.87 13.40 15.80
C ILE A 3 18.16 12.69 15.40
N ALA A 4 18.24 11.38 15.61
CA ALA A 4 19.26 10.51 15.04
C ALA A 4 18.53 9.45 14.20
N GLY A 5 18.59 9.60 12.88
CA GLY A 5 18.25 8.55 11.95
C GLY A 5 19.41 7.57 11.85
N GLU A 6 19.11 6.28 11.89
CA GLU A 6 20.07 5.24 11.54
C GLU A 6 19.47 4.29 10.50
N SER A 7 20.33 4.00 9.54
CA SER A 7 20.22 3.30 8.27
C SER A 7 19.72 1.85 8.35
N PRO A 8 19.18 1.28 7.26
CA PRO A 8 19.45 -0.10 6.90
C PRO A 8 20.33 -0.17 5.65
N GLY A 9 21.53 -0.70 5.87
CA GLY A 9 22.48 -1.03 4.82
C GLY A 9 21.98 -2.17 3.92
N GLY A 10 22.09 -1.95 2.61
CA GLY A 10 22.13 -3.00 1.60
C GLY A 10 23.59 -3.28 1.23
N LYS A 11 24.02 -4.53 1.45
CA LYS A 11 25.27 -5.11 0.93
C LYS A 11 25.36 -4.92 -0.60
N PRO A 12 26.52 -4.51 -1.16
CA PRO A 12 26.75 -4.58 -2.59
C PRO A 12 27.02 -6.04 -3.01
N PRO A 13 26.49 -6.52 -4.16
CA PRO A 13 26.84 -7.82 -4.69
C PRO A 13 28.24 -7.77 -5.30
N GLU A 14 29.10 -8.60 -4.71
CA GLU A 14 30.34 -9.11 -5.28
C GLU A 14 30.02 -9.89 -6.56
N TYR A 15 30.68 -9.53 -7.67
CA TYR A 15 30.80 -10.38 -8.85
C TYR A 15 32.26 -10.44 -9.27
N SER A 16 32.87 -11.60 -8.99
CA SER A 16 34.11 -12.04 -9.61
C SER A 16 33.88 -12.43 -11.07
N SER A 17 34.80 -11.93 -11.90
CA SER A 17 35.33 -12.38 -13.18
C SER A 17 34.80 -13.70 -13.78
N ASP A 18 34.34 -13.69 -15.03
CA ASP A 18 34.98 -14.45 -16.13
C ASP A 18 34.39 -14.09 -17.52
N ASP A 19 35.25 -14.23 -18.52
CA ASP A 19 35.17 -13.88 -19.93
C ASP A 19 33.91 -14.28 -20.70
N ARG A 20 33.41 -13.34 -21.53
CA ARG A 20 33.25 -13.56 -22.99
C ARG A 20 32.86 -12.27 -23.72
N ILE A 21 33.88 -11.61 -24.28
CA ILE A 21 33.76 -10.57 -25.29
C ILE A 21 33.05 -11.16 -26.54
N PRO A 22 31.94 -10.59 -27.03
CA PRO A 22 31.47 -10.86 -28.39
C PRO A 22 32.45 -10.17 -29.34
N LYS A 23 33.10 -10.95 -30.20
CA LYS A 23 34.10 -10.47 -31.18
C LYS A 23 33.55 -9.28 -31.97
N LEU A 24 34.30 -8.18 -31.92
CA LEU A 24 34.13 -6.97 -32.70
C LEU A 24 34.24 -7.32 -34.21
N PRO A 25 33.24 -7.02 -35.06
CA PRO A 25 33.44 -7.10 -36.49
C PRO A 25 34.34 -5.93 -36.90
N GLY A 26 35.55 -6.27 -37.36
CA GLY A 26 36.50 -5.30 -37.89
C GLY A 26 35.94 -4.61 -39.13
N GLY A 27 35.82 -3.29 -39.04
CA GLY A 27 35.44 -2.42 -40.14
C GLY A 27 34.98 -1.07 -39.61
N ILE A 28 35.57 0.02 -40.13
CA ILE A 28 35.24 1.40 -39.75
C ILE A 28 33.73 1.69 -39.92
N GLU A 29 33.07 1.02 -40.86
CA GLU A 29 31.60 1.08 -41.06
C GLU A 29 30.79 0.54 -39.89
N GLY A 30 31.22 -0.52 -39.21
CA GLY A 30 30.47 -1.11 -38.09
C GLY A 30 30.44 -0.20 -36.85
N ILE A 31 31.50 0.58 -36.66
CA ILE A 31 31.62 1.57 -35.58
C ILE A 31 30.73 2.78 -35.88
N ILE A 32 30.62 3.20 -37.14
CA ILE A 32 29.76 4.31 -37.57
C ILE A 32 28.27 3.95 -37.40
N VAL A 33 27.86 2.74 -37.76
CA VAL A 33 26.45 2.31 -37.62
C VAL A 33 26.03 2.16 -36.16
N TRP A 34 26.91 1.65 -35.29
CA TRP A 34 26.60 1.52 -33.87
C TRP A 34 26.58 2.87 -33.14
N THR A 35 27.47 3.80 -33.52
CA THR A 35 27.48 5.16 -32.94
C THR A 35 26.25 5.94 -33.37
N ASP A 36 25.82 5.87 -34.63
CA ASP A 36 24.60 6.51 -35.11
C ASP A 36 23.34 5.94 -34.44
N TYR A 37 23.29 4.61 -34.26
CA TYR A 37 22.21 3.94 -33.52
C TYR A 37 22.17 4.35 -32.04
N ALA A 38 23.32 4.47 -31.37
CA ALA A 38 23.40 4.88 -29.98
C ALA A 38 22.98 6.35 -29.78
N VAL A 39 23.35 7.24 -30.71
CA VAL A 39 22.92 8.64 -30.71
C VAL A 39 21.42 8.74 -30.92
N GLN A 40 20.85 7.96 -31.83
CA GLN A 40 19.40 7.97 -32.06
C GLN A 40 18.61 7.46 -30.85
N GLN A 41 19.10 6.44 -30.14
CA GLN A 41 18.49 5.98 -28.89
C GLN A 41 18.58 7.02 -27.78
N ALA A 42 19.72 7.72 -27.65
CA ALA A 42 19.88 8.77 -26.66
C ALA A 42 18.89 9.93 -26.88
N VAL A 43 18.66 10.32 -28.13
CA VAL A 43 17.69 11.37 -28.49
C VAL A 43 16.25 10.94 -28.20
N ILE A 44 15.90 9.68 -28.46
CA ILE A 44 14.55 9.15 -28.16
C ILE A 44 14.33 9.05 -26.65
N ALA A 45 15.34 8.59 -25.89
CA ALA A 45 15.30 8.53 -24.44
C ALA A 45 15.16 9.94 -23.83
N GLN A 46 15.91 10.93 -24.33
CA GLN A 46 15.82 12.31 -23.87
C GLN A 46 14.42 12.89 -24.10
N LYS A 47 13.85 12.75 -25.32
CA LYS A 47 12.50 13.24 -25.62
C LYS A 47 11.41 12.55 -24.78
N THR A 48 11.60 11.27 -24.47
CA THR A 48 10.67 10.52 -23.62
C THR A 48 10.73 11.00 -22.17
N ILE A 49 11.92 11.31 -21.67
CA ILE A 49 12.12 11.84 -20.32
C ILE A 49 11.54 13.26 -20.21
N GLU A 50 11.82 14.13 -21.17
CA GLU A 50 11.28 15.51 -21.21
C GLU A 50 9.74 15.51 -21.20
N SER A 51 9.12 14.71 -22.08
CA SER A 51 7.65 14.61 -22.14
C SER A 51 7.01 14.02 -20.87
N THR A 52 7.71 13.09 -20.20
CA THR A 52 7.23 12.48 -18.94
C THR A 52 7.34 13.45 -17.77
N VAL A 53 8.42 14.24 -17.74
CA VAL A 53 8.64 15.27 -16.70
C VAL A 53 7.61 16.39 -16.84
N ASP A 54 7.39 16.90 -18.05
CA ASP A 54 6.39 17.96 -18.28
C ASP A 54 4.98 17.49 -17.92
N SER A 55 4.62 16.27 -18.32
CA SER A 55 3.32 15.66 -17.97
C SER A 55 3.16 15.46 -16.45
N ALA A 56 4.23 15.08 -15.74
CA ALA A 56 4.21 14.92 -14.29
C ALA A 56 4.13 16.27 -13.55
N ILE A 57 4.78 17.30 -14.08
CA ILE A 57 4.72 18.67 -13.55
C ILE A 57 3.32 19.26 -13.72
N GLU A 58 2.69 19.05 -14.87
CA GLU A 58 1.32 19.53 -15.12
C GLU A 58 0.29 18.77 -14.28
N ALA A 59 0.45 17.45 -14.12
CA ALA A 59 -0.39 16.63 -13.26
C ALA A 59 -0.25 16.97 -11.76
N THR A 60 0.94 17.40 -11.31
CA THR A 60 1.15 17.82 -9.92
C THR A 60 0.60 19.23 -9.66
N ARG A 61 0.79 20.18 -10.59
CA ARG A 61 0.20 21.53 -10.50
C ARG A 61 -1.32 21.48 -10.42
N SER A 62 -1.98 20.73 -11.31
CA SER A 62 -3.45 20.60 -11.31
C SER A 62 -4.00 19.97 -10.02
N ARG A 63 -3.28 19.02 -9.40
CA ARG A 63 -3.65 18.44 -8.10
C ARG A 63 -3.50 19.44 -6.95
N ILE A 64 -2.43 20.24 -6.96
CA ILE A 64 -2.19 21.26 -5.94
C ILE A 64 -3.24 22.36 -6.04
N ASP A 65 -3.56 22.84 -7.24
CA ASP A 65 -4.61 23.83 -7.45
C ASP A 65 -5.98 23.32 -6.97
N ARG A 66 -6.25 22.03 -7.20
CA ARG A 66 -7.49 21.39 -6.74
C ARG A 66 -7.55 21.23 -5.22
N ILE A 67 -6.43 20.98 -4.54
CA ILE A 67 -6.35 20.93 -3.07
C ILE A 67 -6.52 22.32 -2.48
N LEU A 68 -5.87 23.34 -3.06
CA LEU A 68 -5.97 24.73 -2.60
C LEU A 68 -7.41 25.25 -2.74
N THR A 69 -8.05 25.03 -3.89
CA THR A 69 -9.44 25.43 -4.11
C THR A 69 -10.40 24.68 -3.18
N THR A 70 -10.26 23.36 -3.01
CA THR A 70 -11.09 22.58 -2.09
C THR A 70 -10.89 22.99 -0.62
N SER A 71 -9.65 23.21 -0.19
CA SER A 71 -9.33 23.63 1.18
C SER A 71 -9.84 25.04 1.48
N SER A 72 -9.80 25.95 0.51
CA SER A 72 -10.31 27.32 0.68
C SER A 72 -11.82 27.34 0.93
N ALA A 73 -12.59 26.48 0.25
CA ALA A 73 -14.02 26.37 0.44
C ALA A 73 -14.38 25.87 1.85
N HIS A 74 -13.69 24.84 2.36
CA HIS A 74 -13.90 24.33 3.72
C HIS A 74 -13.42 25.31 4.80
N PHE A 75 -12.36 26.07 4.53
CA PHE A 75 -11.87 27.10 5.45
C PHE A 75 -12.86 28.27 5.57
N ASN A 76 -13.39 28.74 4.43
CA ASN A 76 -14.41 29.78 4.42
C ASN A 76 -15.69 29.31 5.15
N GLN A 77 -16.13 28.06 4.91
CA GLN A 77 -17.26 27.47 5.63
C GLN A 77 -17.06 27.44 7.16
N THR A 78 -15.83 27.18 7.62
CA THR A 78 -15.49 27.17 9.05
C THR A 78 -15.48 28.59 9.62
N ILE A 79 -14.97 29.57 8.87
CA ILE A 79 -14.99 30.98 9.25
C ILE A 79 -16.42 31.51 9.34
N ASP A 80 -17.27 31.18 8.37
CA ASP A 80 -18.67 31.62 8.35
C ASP A 80 -19.43 31.04 9.55
N SER A 81 -19.22 29.75 9.86
CA SER A 81 -19.82 29.10 11.04
C SER A 81 -19.39 29.75 12.37
N LEU A 82 -18.15 30.25 12.45
CA LEU A 82 -17.68 30.99 13.62
C LEU A 82 -18.26 32.40 13.71
N GLN A 83 -18.49 33.07 12.57
CA GLN A 83 -19.16 34.36 12.53
C GLN A 83 -20.63 34.23 12.92
N ASP A 84 -21.31 33.19 12.46
CA ASP A 84 -22.69 32.87 12.84
C ASP A 84 -22.81 32.60 14.34
N LEU A 85 -21.92 31.75 14.91
CA LEU A 85 -21.89 31.51 16.37
C LEU A 85 -21.62 32.77 17.18
N LYS A 86 -20.76 33.67 16.68
CA LYS A 86 -20.48 34.94 17.34
C LYS A 86 -21.70 35.85 17.31
N SER A 87 -22.41 35.89 16.19
CA SER A 87 -23.66 36.64 16.04
C SER A 87 -24.73 36.10 16.99
N ASP A 88 -24.95 34.79 16.99
CA ASP A 88 -25.92 34.12 17.88
C ASP A 88 -25.58 34.37 19.35
N TYR A 89 -24.31 34.23 19.75
CA TYR A 89 -23.87 34.52 21.11
C TYR A 89 -24.14 35.97 21.53
N SER A 90 -23.90 36.94 20.64
CA SER A 90 -24.17 38.36 20.91
C SER A 90 -25.65 38.61 21.17
N THR A 91 -26.56 37.93 20.44
CA THR A 91 -28.01 38.09 20.67
C THR A 91 -28.45 37.58 22.04
N TYR A 92 -27.89 36.45 22.50
CA TYR A 92 -28.16 35.95 23.85
C TYR A 92 -27.53 36.81 24.94
N GLU A 93 -26.33 37.34 24.68
CA GLU A 93 -25.63 38.28 25.57
C GLU A 93 -26.48 39.54 25.76
N ASP A 94 -27.03 40.11 24.69
CA ASP A 94 -27.87 41.32 24.74
C ASP A 94 -29.21 41.09 25.46
N ILE A 95 -29.85 39.91 25.27
CA ILE A 95 -31.08 39.56 25.99
C ILE A 95 -30.80 39.36 27.49
N ALA A 96 -29.70 38.70 27.84
CA ALA A 96 -29.30 38.47 29.23
C ALA A 96 -28.95 39.80 29.93
N PHE A 97 -28.13 40.65 29.30
CA PHE A 97 -27.80 41.96 29.85
C PHE A 97 -29.00 42.92 29.86
N GLY A 98 -29.91 42.83 28.89
CA GLY A 98 -31.16 43.57 28.87
C GLY A 98 -32.02 43.26 30.11
N LYS A 99 -32.23 41.97 30.40
CA LYS A 99 -32.99 41.53 31.60
C LYS A 99 -32.28 41.87 32.91
N ILE A 100 -30.95 41.80 32.94
CA ILE A 100 -30.17 42.22 34.12
C ILE A 100 -30.31 43.74 34.34
N LYS A 101 -30.32 44.54 33.26
CA LYS A 101 -30.48 45.99 33.33
C LYS A 101 -31.89 46.40 33.77
N GLU A 102 -32.93 45.71 33.29
CA GLU A 102 -34.31 45.88 33.78
C GLU A 102 -34.45 45.46 35.25
N GLY A 103 -33.81 44.36 35.66
CA GLY A 103 -33.72 43.94 37.05
C GLY A 103 -32.97 44.95 37.94
N CYS A 104 -31.94 45.61 37.40
CA CYS A 104 -31.19 46.66 38.10
C CYS A 104 -32.03 47.94 38.29
N LEU A 105 -32.86 48.30 37.30
CA LEU A 105 -33.82 49.41 37.39
C LEU A 105 -34.94 49.09 38.40
N LEU A 106 -35.40 47.85 38.46
CA LEU A 106 -36.40 47.40 39.45
C LEU A 106 -35.82 47.37 40.87
N ALA A 107 -34.54 46.99 41.01
CA ALA A 107 -33.80 46.90 42.28
C ALA A 107 -33.32 48.26 42.83
N ALA A 108 -33.41 49.34 42.04
CA ALA A 108 -33.21 50.72 42.51
C ALA A 108 -34.24 51.15 43.57
N SER A 109 -35.34 50.40 43.72
CA SER A 109 -36.32 50.55 44.80
C SER A 109 -35.84 50.02 46.16
N HIS A 110 -34.76 49.22 46.22
CA HIS A 110 -34.17 48.63 47.44
C HIS A 110 -32.64 48.85 47.50
N PRO A 111 -32.16 50.05 47.88
CA PRO A 111 -30.78 50.50 47.64
C PRO A 111 -29.67 49.74 48.40
N LEU A 112 -29.96 49.13 49.56
CA LEU A 112 -28.91 48.53 50.41
C LEU A 112 -28.46 47.13 49.98
N ILE A 113 -29.39 46.27 49.52
CA ILE A 113 -29.06 44.90 49.08
C ILE A 113 -28.51 44.90 47.63
N THR A 114 -29.02 45.82 46.81
CA THR A 114 -28.64 45.97 45.40
C THR A 114 -27.21 46.46 45.22
N THR A 115 -26.68 47.29 46.11
CA THR A 115 -25.29 47.78 46.02
C THR A 115 -24.27 46.64 46.13
N GLY A 116 -24.50 45.68 47.02
CA GLY A 116 -23.62 44.51 47.16
C GLY A 116 -23.71 43.55 45.97
N ALA A 117 -24.92 43.30 45.45
CA ALA A 117 -25.13 42.44 44.29
C ALA A 117 -24.56 43.04 43.00
N VAL A 118 -24.74 44.35 42.77
CA VAL A 118 -24.21 45.08 41.62
C VAL A 118 -22.69 45.13 41.65
N LEU A 119 -22.08 45.33 42.83
CA LEU A 119 -20.62 45.29 42.95
C LEU A 119 -20.05 43.88 42.75
N GLY A 120 -20.72 42.83 43.25
CA GLY A 120 -20.30 41.45 43.05
C GLY A 120 -20.39 41.01 41.59
N VAL A 121 -21.51 41.30 40.92
CA VAL A 121 -21.71 41.00 39.48
C VAL A 121 -20.83 41.89 38.62
N GLY A 122 -20.66 43.17 38.99
CA GLY A 122 -19.73 44.09 38.35
C GLY A 122 -18.28 43.60 38.45
N PHE A 123 -17.86 43.11 39.61
CA PHE A 123 -16.53 42.55 39.80
C PHE A 123 -16.31 41.29 38.96
N LEU A 124 -17.32 40.45 38.74
CA LEU A 124 -17.21 39.26 37.89
C LEU A 124 -17.30 39.56 36.39
N GLY A 125 -18.05 40.61 36.02
CA GLY A 125 -18.23 41.08 34.65
C GLY A 125 -17.08 41.94 34.12
N LEU A 126 -16.24 42.52 34.99
CA LEU A 126 -15.03 43.24 34.58
C LEU A 126 -14.07 42.26 33.87
N LYS A 127 -13.75 42.53 32.59
CA LYS A 127 -12.91 41.66 31.74
C LYS A 127 -11.61 41.17 32.41
N ARG A 128 -11.05 41.97 33.32
CA ARG A 128 -9.75 41.73 33.96
C ARG A 128 -9.78 40.68 35.09
N THR A 129 -10.86 40.60 35.85
CA THR A 129 -11.01 39.66 36.98
C THR A 129 -11.43 38.26 36.51
N ARG A 130 -12.28 38.18 35.47
CA ARG A 130 -12.59 36.93 34.76
C ARG A 130 -11.31 36.25 34.26
N GLN A 131 -10.43 37.05 33.68
CA GLN A 131 -9.15 36.58 33.16
C GLN A 131 -8.19 36.16 34.29
N PHE A 132 -8.18 36.89 35.40
CA PHE A 132 -7.38 36.52 36.58
C PHE A 132 -7.83 35.19 37.20
N PHE A 133 -9.14 34.99 37.41
CA PHE A 133 -9.67 33.74 37.95
C PHE A 133 -9.41 32.56 37.00
N TYR A 134 -9.59 32.77 35.70
CA TYR A 134 -9.28 31.76 34.68
C TYR A 134 -7.82 31.33 34.70
N TYR A 135 -6.87 32.29 34.76
CA TYR A 135 -5.46 31.94 34.83
C TYR A 135 -5.09 31.27 36.15
N ASN A 136 -5.68 31.68 37.28
CA ASN A 136 -5.37 31.11 38.57
C ASN A 136 -5.90 29.67 38.73
N THR A 137 -7.12 29.38 38.25
CA THR A 137 -7.69 28.03 38.29
C THR A 137 -7.00 27.11 37.30
N MET A 138 -6.69 27.59 36.09
CA MET A 138 -5.87 26.83 35.15
C MET A 138 -4.50 26.51 35.74
N ARG A 139 -3.81 27.49 36.35
CA ARG A 139 -2.49 27.30 36.95
C ARG A 139 -2.48 26.27 38.09
N LEU A 140 -3.53 26.21 38.91
CA LEU A 140 -3.66 25.21 39.98
C LEU A 140 -3.93 23.79 39.43
N LEU A 141 -4.74 23.67 38.36
CA LEU A 141 -5.00 22.39 37.70
C LEU A 141 -3.77 21.88 36.92
N PHE A 142 -2.95 22.80 36.41
CA PHE A 142 -1.66 22.55 35.79
C PHE A 142 -0.49 22.63 36.78
N SER A 143 -0.70 22.22 38.04
CA SER A 143 0.41 22.00 38.97
C SER A 143 1.37 20.96 38.38
N GLU A 144 2.68 21.18 38.53
CA GLU A 144 3.73 20.33 37.95
C GLU A 144 3.57 18.86 38.38
N GLU A 145 3.07 18.61 39.59
CA GLU A 145 2.83 17.28 40.14
C GLU A 145 1.70 16.51 39.43
N THR A 146 0.63 17.19 38.99
CA THR A 146 -0.48 16.53 38.27
C THR A 146 -0.07 16.20 36.84
N LEU A 147 0.80 17.01 36.23
CA LEU A 147 1.38 16.74 34.92
C LEU A 147 2.39 15.59 34.97
N LEU A 148 3.25 15.55 35.99
CA LEU A 148 4.21 14.46 36.18
C LEU A 148 3.52 13.13 36.46
N SER A 149 2.56 13.08 37.39
CA SER A 149 1.80 11.85 37.66
C SER A 149 1.02 11.36 36.44
N ARG A 150 0.47 12.27 35.63
CA ARG A 150 -0.19 11.92 34.36
C ARG A 150 0.81 11.43 33.31
N ALA A 151 2.01 12.00 33.25
CA ALA A 151 3.08 11.53 32.36
C ALA A 151 3.54 10.12 32.77
N ASP A 152 3.77 9.87 34.06
CA ASP A 152 4.15 8.55 34.58
C ASP A 152 3.09 7.48 34.32
N ALA A 153 1.81 7.82 34.52
CA ALA A 153 0.71 6.92 34.20
C ALA A 153 0.69 6.56 32.70
N LYS A 154 0.90 7.55 31.82
CA LYS A 154 0.99 7.33 30.37
C LYS A 154 2.20 6.50 29.98
N VAL A 155 3.37 6.73 30.59
CA VAL A 155 4.58 5.93 30.35
C VAL A 155 4.36 4.49 30.79
N LYS A 156 3.70 4.26 31.93
CA LYS A 156 3.37 2.90 32.40
C LYS A 156 2.40 2.19 31.46
N GLN A 157 1.36 2.87 31.00
CA GLN A 157 0.45 2.34 29.98
C GLN A 157 1.17 2.02 28.67
N LEU A 158 2.07 2.91 28.22
CA LEU A 158 2.84 2.70 27.01
C LEU A 158 3.77 1.48 27.14
N ARG A 159 4.47 1.33 28.26
CA ARG A 159 5.29 0.14 28.54
C ARG A 159 4.47 -1.15 28.47
N GLN A 160 3.29 -1.16 29.11
CA GLN A 160 2.38 -2.31 29.04
C GLN A 160 1.95 -2.62 27.59
N SER A 161 1.64 -1.59 26.79
CA SER A 161 1.28 -1.79 25.39
C SER A 161 2.45 -2.31 24.54
N ILE A 162 3.68 -1.87 24.82
CA ILE A 162 4.88 -2.35 24.14
C ILE A 162 5.14 -3.82 24.48
N ASP A 163 4.98 -4.22 25.74
CA ASP A 163 5.16 -5.60 26.17
C ASP A 163 4.13 -6.54 25.51
N LEU A 164 2.87 -6.10 25.41
CA LEU A 164 1.83 -6.82 24.67
C LEU A 164 2.16 -6.92 23.17
N LEU A 165 2.56 -5.82 22.54
CA LEU A 165 2.96 -5.80 21.13
C LEU A 165 4.17 -6.70 20.86
N LYS A 166 5.12 -6.76 21.79
CA LYS A 166 6.29 -7.65 21.68
C LYS A 166 5.90 -9.13 21.74
N ALA A 167 4.96 -9.48 22.61
CA ALA A 167 4.44 -10.84 22.69
C ALA A 167 3.61 -11.22 21.45
N GLU A 168 2.84 -10.28 20.90
CA GLU A 168 2.11 -10.49 19.65
C GLU A 168 3.05 -10.57 18.44
N SER A 169 4.10 -9.75 18.38
CA SER A 169 5.08 -9.77 17.30
C SER A 169 5.83 -11.10 17.26
N GLU A 170 6.25 -11.63 18.41
CA GLU A 170 6.93 -12.94 18.47
C GLU A 170 6.01 -14.09 17.99
N LYS A 171 4.72 -14.03 18.31
CA LYS A 171 3.74 -15.01 17.81
C LYS A 171 3.52 -14.89 16.31
N LEU A 172 3.45 -13.67 15.78
CA LEU A 172 3.30 -13.42 14.35
C LEU A 172 4.55 -13.84 13.59
N GLU A 173 5.75 -13.59 14.13
CA GLU A 173 7.02 -14.01 13.55
C GLU A 173 7.11 -15.53 13.45
N LYS A 174 6.77 -16.27 14.52
CA LYS A 174 6.72 -17.74 14.49
C LYS A 174 5.73 -18.28 13.46
N LYS A 175 4.55 -17.65 13.34
CA LYS A 175 3.55 -18.02 12.32
C LYS A 175 4.04 -17.72 10.91
N ALA A 176 4.71 -16.60 10.70
CA ALA A 176 5.28 -16.22 9.41
C ALA A 176 6.38 -17.21 8.99
N MET A 177 7.33 -17.52 9.88
CA MET A 177 8.38 -18.52 9.62
C MET A 177 7.81 -19.90 9.26
N GLN A 178 6.76 -20.34 9.98
CA GLN A 178 6.10 -21.61 9.67
C GLN A 178 5.41 -21.58 8.30
N ALA A 179 4.70 -20.49 7.99
CA ALA A 179 4.04 -20.33 6.70
C ALA A 179 5.05 -20.28 5.54
N GLU A 180 6.20 -19.62 5.73
CA GLU A 180 7.29 -19.61 4.75
C GLU A 180 7.85 -21.02 4.51
N GLU A 181 8.10 -21.78 5.58
CA GLU A 181 8.61 -23.14 5.45
C GLU A 181 7.61 -24.04 4.70
N ASP A 182 6.32 -23.93 5.00
CA ASP A 182 5.28 -24.69 4.32
C ASP A 182 5.13 -24.29 2.84
N VAL A 183 5.29 -23.01 2.50
CA VAL A 183 5.32 -22.54 1.10
C VAL A 183 6.54 -23.07 0.36
N VAL A 184 7.72 -23.04 0.97
CA VAL A 184 8.96 -23.56 0.36
C VAL A 184 8.84 -25.08 0.13
N ARG A 185 8.33 -25.83 1.13
CA ARG A 185 8.04 -27.27 1.01
C ARG A 185 6.97 -27.55 -0.05
N GLY A 186 5.93 -26.72 -0.13
CA GLY A 186 4.90 -26.82 -1.17
C GLY A 186 5.48 -26.62 -2.57
N ARG A 187 6.31 -25.59 -2.75
CA ARG A 187 6.97 -25.28 -4.03
C ARG A 187 7.88 -26.41 -4.51
N THR A 188 8.65 -27.04 -3.63
CA THR A 188 9.52 -28.16 -4.01
C THR A 188 8.72 -29.38 -4.44
N LYS A 189 7.63 -29.72 -3.73
CA LYS A 189 6.70 -30.79 -4.12
C LYS A 189 6.05 -30.52 -5.48
N LEU A 190 5.59 -29.30 -5.72
CA LEU A 190 5.02 -28.90 -7.01
C LEU A 190 6.04 -29.02 -8.15
N ARG A 191 7.30 -28.60 -7.90
CA ARG A 191 8.37 -28.73 -8.90
C ARG A 191 8.70 -30.19 -9.21
N GLN A 192 8.69 -31.07 -8.20
CA GLN A 192 8.89 -32.50 -8.39
C GLN A 192 7.74 -33.14 -9.17
N ALA A 193 6.49 -32.83 -8.83
CA ALA A 193 5.32 -33.28 -9.57
C ALA A 193 5.35 -32.80 -11.03
N GLY A 194 5.72 -31.53 -11.26
CA GLY A 194 5.90 -30.97 -12.60
C GLY A 194 6.94 -31.75 -13.43
N LYS A 195 8.09 -32.13 -12.82
CA LYS A 195 9.08 -32.99 -13.48
C LYS A 195 8.53 -34.37 -13.84
N GLN A 196 7.74 -34.98 -12.96
CA GLN A 196 7.11 -36.27 -13.23
C GLN A 196 6.10 -36.19 -14.37
N ILE A 197 5.27 -35.14 -14.41
CA ILE A 197 4.32 -34.87 -15.49
C ILE A 197 5.07 -34.68 -16.82
N GLN A 198 6.13 -33.85 -16.83
CA GLN A 198 6.92 -33.62 -18.03
C GLN A 198 7.58 -34.92 -18.54
N SER A 199 8.08 -35.76 -17.63
CA SER A 199 8.62 -37.07 -17.98
C SER A 199 7.55 -37.98 -18.60
N ALA A 200 6.35 -38.01 -18.03
CA ALA A 200 5.22 -38.79 -18.56
C ALA A 200 4.73 -38.27 -19.93
N ILE A 201 4.73 -36.96 -20.15
CA ILE A 201 4.43 -36.36 -21.46
C ILE A 201 5.48 -36.77 -22.49
N ASN A 202 6.77 -36.70 -22.14
CA ASN A 202 7.85 -37.09 -23.03
C ASN A 202 7.81 -38.59 -23.37
N SER A 203 7.47 -39.46 -22.41
CA SER A 203 7.30 -40.89 -22.66
C SER A 203 6.09 -41.17 -23.54
N ALA A 204 4.95 -40.53 -23.30
CA ALA A 204 3.77 -40.62 -24.15
C ALA A 204 4.06 -40.16 -25.58
N TYR A 205 4.82 -39.06 -25.76
CA TYR A 205 5.22 -38.56 -27.07
C TYR A 205 6.13 -39.54 -27.83
N LYS A 206 7.07 -40.21 -27.14
CA LYS A 206 7.90 -41.27 -27.74
C LYS A 206 7.05 -42.46 -28.20
N ILE A 207 6.10 -42.90 -27.37
CA ILE A 207 5.15 -43.98 -27.71
C ILE A 207 4.32 -43.56 -28.93
N GLU A 208 3.83 -42.32 -28.99
CA GLU A 208 3.09 -41.81 -30.14
C GLU A 208 3.93 -41.88 -31.43
N ARG A 209 5.20 -41.49 -31.36
CA ARG A 209 6.11 -41.53 -32.50
C ARG A 209 6.40 -42.95 -32.96
N GLN A 210 6.61 -43.88 -32.03
CA GLN A 210 6.78 -45.30 -32.34
C GLN A 210 5.51 -45.92 -32.95
N ALA A 211 4.34 -45.62 -32.38
CA ALA A 211 3.05 -46.05 -32.91
C ALA A 211 2.80 -45.51 -34.32
N ARG A 212 3.20 -44.25 -34.60
CA ARG A 212 3.08 -43.66 -35.93
C ARG A 212 4.02 -44.34 -36.94
N GLY A 213 5.27 -44.58 -36.57
CA GLY A 213 6.22 -45.32 -37.41
C GLY A 213 5.73 -46.75 -37.71
N LEU A 214 5.22 -47.46 -36.70
CA LEU A 214 4.65 -48.79 -36.88
C LEU A 214 3.40 -48.78 -37.78
N LYS A 215 2.55 -47.75 -37.64
CA LYS A 215 1.39 -47.56 -38.52
C LYS A 215 1.82 -47.37 -39.97
N ASP A 216 2.89 -46.61 -40.22
CA ASP A 216 3.40 -46.36 -41.57
C ASP A 216 3.94 -47.66 -42.21
N VAL A 217 4.70 -48.47 -41.45
CA VAL A 217 5.14 -49.81 -41.90
C VAL A 217 3.96 -50.74 -42.17
N LEU A 218 2.98 -50.79 -41.26
CA LEU A 218 1.76 -51.57 -41.45
C LEU A 218 0.94 -51.09 -42.65
N ARG A 219 1.12 -49.85 -43.13
CA ARG A 219 0.45 -49.31 -44.31
C ARG A 219 0.89 -50.02 -45.60
N GLU A 220 2.13 -50.50 -45.64
CA GLU A 220 2.76 -51.10 -46.82
C GLU A 220 2.49 -52.60 -46.95
N LEU A 221 2.08 -53.29 -45.89
CA LEU A 221 1.79 -54.73 -45.89
C LEU A 221 0.33 -55.01 -46.32
N PRO A 222 0.08 -55.73 -47.42
CA PRO A 222 -1.25 -56.17 -47.82
C PRO A 222 -1.58 -57.51 -47.15
N SER A 223 -1.96 -57.51 -45.87
CA SER A 223 -2.40 -58.74 -45.20
C SER A 223 -3.51 -58.51 -44.16
N ARG A 224 -4.43 -59.47 -44.00
CA ARG A 224 -5.63 -59.34 -43.15
C ARG A 224 -5.29 -59.09 -41.68
N GLU A 225 -4.22 -59.69 -41.17
CA GLU A 225 -3.71 -59.48 -39.81
C GLU A 225 -3.20 -58.04 -39.58
N SER A 226 -2.61 -57.42 -40.59
CA SER A 226 -2.14 -56.03 -40.50
C SER A 226 -3.27 -55.03 -40.27
N SER A 227 -4.49 -55.33 -40.74
CA SER A 227 -5.66 -54.45 -40.55
C SER A 227 -6.14 -54.41 -39.09
N ARG A 228 -6.06 -55.54 -38.37
CA ARG A 228 -6.36 -55.61 -36.93
C ARG A 228 -5.35 -54.80 -36.13
N PHE A 229 -4.05 -54.97 -36.40
CA PHE A 229 -3.00 -54.20 -35.75
C PHE A 229 -3.06 -52.70 -36.07
N ARG A 230 -3.40 -52.32 -37.31
CA ARG A 230 -3.64 -50.91 -37.69
C ARG A 230 -4.70 -50.26 -36.79
N THR A 231 -5.77 -50.98 -36.48
CA THR A 231 -6.86 -50.46 -35.65
C THR A 231 -6.43 -50.29 -34.20
N GLN A 232 -5.74 -51.29 -33.64
CA GLN A 232 -5.20 -51.23 -32.27
C GLN A 232 -4.18 -50.10 -32.10
N VAL A 233 -3.22 -49.98 -33.01
CA VAL A 233 -2.19 -48.92 -32.98
C VAL A 233 -2.81 -47.53 -33.12
N ASN A 234 -3.81 -47.37 -33.99
CA ASN A 234 -4.50 -46.09 -34.17
C ASN A 234 -5.32 -45.69 -32.94
N ASN A 235 -5.96 -46.66 -32.28
CA ASN A 235 -6.69 -46.41 -31.04
C ASN A 235 -5.74 -45.99 -29.91
N VAL A 236 -4.61 -46.70 -29.73
CA VAL A 236 -3.59 -46.34 -28.73
C VAL A 236 -3.01 -44.96 -29.01
N ALA A 237 -2.65 -44.65 -30.27
CA ALA A 237 -2.14 -43.33 -30.63
C ALA A 237 -3.15 -42.21 -30.38
N LYS A 238 -4.43 -42.43 -30.71
CA LYS A 238 -5.51 -41.47 -30.43
C LYS A 238 -5.72 -41.26 -28.93
N GLU A 239 -5.71 -42.34 -28.15
CA GLU A 239 -5.89 -42.28 -26.70
C GLU A 239 -4.76 -41.50 -26.02
N GLN A 240 -3.49 -41.77 -26.40
CA GLN A 240 -2.34 -41.06 -25.86
C GLN A 240 -2.32 -39.59 -26.27
N ARG A 241 -2.69 -39.26 -27.52
CA ARG A 241 -2.87 -37.86 -27.95
C ARG A 241 -3.92 -37.13 -27.13
N LYS A 242 -5.08 -37.76 -26.91
CA LYS A 242 -6.18 -37.16 -26.12
C LYS A 242 -5.75 -36.93 -24.68
N LYS A 243 -5.05 -37.90 -24.07
CA LYS A 243 -4.48 -37.76 -22.72
C LYS A 243 -3.46 -36.61 -22.65
N GLY A 244 -2.58 -36.48 -23.65
CA GLY A 244 -1.60 -35.41 -23.74
C GLY A 244 -2.23 -34.01 -23.86
N THR A 245 -3.23 -33.84 -24.73
CA THR A 245 -3.89 -32.53 -24.91
C THR A 245 -4.72 -32.12 -23.69
N LEU A 246 -5.37 -33.08 -23.02
CA LEU A 246 -6.09 -32.84 -21.76
C LEU A 246 -5.12 -32.44 -20.63
N CYS A 247 -4.01 -33.15 -20.49
CA CYS A 247 -3.00 -32.80 -19.50
C CYS A 247 -2.42 -31.40 -19.73
N LEU A 248 -2.12 -31.04 -20.98
CA LEU A 248 -1.59 -29.72 -21.33
C LEU A 248 -2.60 -28.59 -21.04
N SER A 249 -3.88 -28.82 -21.35
CA SER A 249 -4.93 -27.82 -21.10
C SER A 249 -5.21 -27.63 -19.60
N GLU A 250 -5.15 -28.70 -18.80
CA GLU A 250 -5.24 -28.61 -17.35
C GLU A 250 -4.06 -27.87 -16.73
N VAL A 251 -2.82 -28.17 -17.15
CA VAL A 251 -1.63 -27.44 -16.70
C VAL A 251 -1.75 -25.95 -17.04
N THR A 252 -2.17 -25.63 -18.27
CA THR A 252 -2.38 -24.23 -18.69
C THR A 252 -3.46 -23.53 -17.87
N ARG A 253 -4.56 -24.23 -17.54
CA ARG A 253 -5.64 -23.71 -16.68
C ARG A 253 -5.14 -23.43 -15.27
N ILE A 254 -4.35 -24.33 -14.70
CA ILE A 254 -3.78 -24.17 -13.35
C ILE A 254 -2.83 -22.96 -13.32
N THR A 255 -1.92 -22.86 -14.30
CA THR A 255 -0.99 -21.73 -14.46
C THR A 255 -1.72 -20.40 -14.58
N ARG A 256 -2.78 -20.32 -15.41
CA ARG A 256 -3.55 -19.09 -15.60
C ARG A 256 -4.31 -18.66 -14.34
N ASN A 257 -4.92 -19.62 -13.63
CA ASN A 257 -5.73 -19.30 -12.45
C ASN A 257 -4.89 -18.92 -11.22
N HIS A 258 -3.67 -19.45 -11.09
CA HIS A 258 -2.83 -19.25 -9.90
C HIS A 258 -1.67 -18.29 -10.13
N GLY A 259 -1.50 -17.73 -11.34
CA GLY A 259 -0.43 -16.77 -11.66
C GLY A 259 0.99 -17.34 -11.54
N ILE A 260 1.13 -18.68 -11.50
CA ILE A 260 2.43 -19.35 -11.37
C ILE A 260 3.03 -19.46 -12.77
N SER A 261 3.90 -18.53 -13.16
CA SER A 261 4.72 -18.69 -14.36
C SER A 261 5.69 -19.85 -14.15
N VAL A 262 5.56 -20.89 -14.99
CA VAL A 262 6.49 -22.02 -15.05
C VAL A 262 7.79 -21.58 -15.73
#